data_AF-A0A4Z0MYT4-F1
#
_entry.id   AF-A0A4Z0MYT4-F1
#
_cell.length_a   1.000
_cell.length_b   1.000
_cell.length_c   1.000
_cell.angle_alpha   90.00
_cell.angle_beta   90.00
_cell.angle_gamma   90.00
#
_symmetry.space_group_name_H-M   'P 1'
#
loop_
_entity.id
_entity.type
_entity.pdbx_description
1 polymer ?
#
loop_
_entity_poly.entity_id
_entity_poly.type
_entity_poly.pdbx_seq_one_letter_code
_entity_poly.pdbx_strand_id
1 'polypeptide(L)'
;MAGPIPPHQQVGAQGQPVPGQPAYSEPYPDEPFGRAASPPPVGPYPGVYPGALPPPLPYAKPRRRKALWLSGLALVLVGAVVAAVLTIRTGQPATASGAPFTESSTKAAIQNYLSALSKGDTEVVARNNLCGMYDGVKDRKSDLALARLASDAFSRQFSAAEVSSIDAIVPWSNYQAQVLFTMRVAPTSGARGGRGDEQGVAQVLRQGNQLLVCSYLLRTAAQY
;
A
#
# COMPACT_ATOMS: atom_id res chain seq x y z
N MET A 1 2.57 44.68 18.27
CA MET A 1 1.63 44.57 19.41
C MET A 1 0.56 43.55 19.02
N ALA A 2 0.76 42.28 19.36
CA ALA A 2 -0.21 41.22 19.09
C ALA A 2 -1.25 41.23 20.23
N GLY A 3 -2.54 41.31 19.87
CA GLY A 3 -3.65 41.28 20.83
C GLY A 3 -3.89 39.89 21.45
N PRO A 4 -4.71 39.80 22.51
CA PRO A 4 -4.89 38.58 23.29
C PRO A 4 -5.55 37.44 22.49
N ILE A 5 -5.04 36.22 22.69
CA ILE A 5 -5.55 34.97 22.12
C ILE A 5 -6.93 34.66 22.74
N PRO A 6 -7.99 34.37 21.95
CA PRO A 6 -9.29 34.00 22.49
C PRO A 6 -9.26 32.59 23.12
N PRO A 7 -9.97 32.35 24.24
CA PRO A 7 -10.01 31.05 24.88
C PRO A 7 -10.80 30.02 24.05
N HIS A 8 -10.33 28.77 24.07
CA HIS A 8 -10.95 27.64 23.37
C HIS A 8 -12.36 27.34 23.92
N GLN A 9 -13.39 27.44 23.07
CA GLN A 9 -14.71 26.88 23.34
C GLN A 9 -14.64 25.35 23.30
N GLN A 10 -14.81 24.70 24.46
CA GLN A 10 -15.06 23.26 24.53
C GLN A 10 -16.48 22.98 24.03
N VAL A 11 -16.59 22.27 22.92
CA VAL A 11 -17.85 21.80 22.36
C VAL A 11 -18.16 20.43 22.94
N GLY A 12 -19.19 20.37 23.80
CA GLY A 12 -20.13 19.26 23.92
C GLY A 12 -19.68 17.96 24.61
N ALA A 13 -19.91 17.89 25.92
CA ALA A 13 -20.20 16.62 26.60
C ALA A 13 -21.59 16.73 27.26
N GLN A 14 -22.64 16.59 26.46
CA GLN A 14 -24.00 16.31 26.93
C GLN A 14 -24.63 15.26 26.01
N GLY A 15 -24.54 13.99 26.42
CA GLY A 15 -25.38 12.94 25.88
C GLY A 15 -26.66 12.88 26.70
N GLN A 16 -27.70 13.59 26.26
CA GLN A 16 -29.07 13.39 26.74
C GLN A 16 -29.82 12.55 25.67
N PRO A 17 -30.67 11.58 26.07
CA PRO A 17 -31.13 10.51 25.18
C PRO A 17 -32.19 10.99 24.20
N VAL A 18 -32.11 10.50 22.96
CA VAL A 18 -33.12 10.73 21.93
C VAL A 18 -34.33 9.80 22.18
N PRO A 19 -35.55 10.34 22.31
CA PRO A 19 -36.78 9.55 22.40
C PRO A 19 -37.38 9.33 21.01
N GLY A 20 -37.63 8.08 20.63
CA GLY A 20 -38.44 7.76 19.44
C GLY A 20 -38.06 6.49 18.68
N GLN A 21 -38.47 5.33 19.22
CA GLN A 21 -38.90 4.09 18.52
C GLN A 21 -37.88 3.28 17.66
N PRO A 22 -38.14 1.98 17.40
CA PRO A 22 -38.63 0.92 18.28
C PRO A 22 -37.66 -0.28 18.34
N ALA A 23 -37.72 -1.04 19.44
CA ALA A 23 -36.98 -2.29 19.61
C ALA A 23 -37.58 -3.39 18.73
N TYR A 24 -36.85 -3.81 17.69
CA TYR A 24 -37.14 -5.05 16.97
C TYR A 24 -36.39 -6.20 17.64
N SER A 25 -37.10 -6.88 18.54
CA SER A 25 -36.89 -8.28 18.87
C SER A 25 -37.84 -9.08 18.00
N GLU A 26 -37.33 -9.88 17.07
CA GLU A 26 -38.17 -10.90 16.44
C GLU A 26 -37.50 -12.29 16.42
N PRO A 27 -38.21 -13.35 16.87
CA PRO A 27 -37.67 -14.69 17.05
C PRO A 27 -37.62 -15.50 15.75
N TYR A 28 -36.70 -16.46 15.72
CA TYR A 28 -36.57 -17.45 14.65
C TYR A 28 -37.79 -18.41 14.65
N PRO A 29 -38.32 -18.83 13.48
CA PRO A 29 -39.53 -19.64 13.40
C PRO A 29 -39.28 -21.12 13.74
N ASP A 30 -40.05 -21.64 14.70
CA ASP A 30 -40.18 -23.08 14.96
C ASP A 30 -41.18 -23.69 13.95
N GLU A 31 -40.71 -24.71 13.24
CA GLU A 31 -41.49 -25.50 12.29
C GLU A 31 -42.49 -26.48 13.00
N PRO A 32 -43.56 -26.88 12.30
CA PRO A 32 -44.74 -27.46 12.91
C PRO A 32 -44.64 -28.99 13.05
N PHE A 33 -44.37 -29.48 14.25
CA PHE A 33 -44.62 -30.90 14.55
C PHE A 33 -46.11 -31.12 14.85
N GLY A 34 -46.72 -31.88 13.95
CA GLY A 34 -48.15 -32.13 13.84
C GLY A 34 -48.79 -32.77 15.07
N ARG A 35 -50.02 -32.34 15.32
CA ARG A 35 -51.00 -32.96 16.21
C ARG A 35 -51.65 -34.11 15.45
N ALA A 36 -51.37 -35.36 15.83
CA ALA A 36 -52.05 -36.52 15.28
C ALA A 36 -53.23 -36.95 16.18
N ALA A 37 -54.35 -37.22 15.51
CA ALA A 37 -55.64 -37.60 16.05
C ALA A 37 -55.69 -39.04 16.59
N SER A 38 -56.80 -39.34 17.25
CA SER A 38 -57.24 -40.60 17.87
C SER A 38 -57.15 -41.87 16.97
N PRO A 39 -57.19 -43.09 17.56
CA PRO A 39 -56.77 -44.34 16.90
C PRO A 39 -57.91 -45.13 16.22
N PRO A 40 -57.57 -46.04 15.28
CA PRO A 40 -58.36 -47.25 15.05
C PRO A 40 -57.53 -48.56 15.15
N PRO A 41 -58.17 -49.75 15.19
CA PRO A 41 -57.66 -50.87 15.98
C PRO A 41 -57.29 -52.16 15.19
N VAL A 42 -56.59 -53.05 15.92
CA VAL A 42 -56.42 -54.52 15.81
C VAL A 42 -55.79 -55.16 14.55
N GLY A 43 -54.74 -55.97 14.80
CA GLY A 43 -54.33 -57.08 13.94
C GLY A 43 -52.97 -57.69 14.36
N PRO A 44 -52.88 -58.98 14.75
CA PRO A 44 -51.64 -59.59 15.20
C PRO A 44 -50.88 -60.23 14.01
N TYR A 45 -49.61 -59.88 13.82
CA TYR A 45 -48.73 -60.63 12.91
C TYR A 45 -47.37 -60.95 13.58
N PRO A 46 -46.81 -62.14 13.31
CA PRO A 46 -45.86 -62.81 14.18
C PRO A 46 -44.42 -62.36 13.88
N GLY A 47 -43.62 -62.22 14.94
CA GLY A 47 -42.21 -61.91 14.83
C GLY A 47 -41.35 -63.13 14.47
N VAL A 48 -40.42 -62.94 13.54
CA VAL A 48 -39.13 -63.65 13.47
C VAL A 48 -38.13 -62.72 12.77
N TYR A 49 -37.17 -62.15 13.49
CA TYR A 49 -35.99 -61.50 12.91
C TYR A 49 -34.75 -62.33 13.25
N PRO A 50 -34.11 -63.01 12.27
CA PRO A 50 -32.73 -63.45 12.42
C PRO A 50 -31.88 -62.60 11.47
N GLY A 51 -31.35 -61.49 11.97
CA GLY A 51 -30.49 -60.59 11.20
C GLY A 51 -29.28 -60.17 12.01
N ALA A 52 -28.12 -60.75 11.69
CA ALA A 52 -26.83 -60.27 12.19
C ALA A 52 -26.61 -58.83 11.72
N LEU A 53 -26.18 -57.96 12.64
CA LEU A 53 -25.86 -56.57 12.32
C LEU A 53 -24.76 -56.51 11.25
N PRO A 54 -24.88 -55.63 10.24
CA PRO A 54 -23.80 -55.43 9.27
C PRO A 54 -22.55 -54.88 9.96
N PRO A 55 -21.33 -55.29 9.54
CA PRO A 55 -20.09 -54.83 10.14
C PRO A 55 -19.90 -53.31 9.93
N PRO A 56 -19.27 -52.61 10.89
CA PRO A 56 -19.05 -51.18 10.80
C PRO A 56 -18.11 -50.84 9.62
N LEU A 57 -18.58 -49.96 8.74
CA LEU A 57 -17.77 -49.36 7.68
C LEU A 57 -16.67 -48.46 8.30
N PRO A 58 -15.39 -48.61 7.91
CA PRO A 58 -14.33 -47.75 8.41
C PRO A 58 -14.46 -46.33 7.82
N TYR A 59 -14.77 -45.34 8.67
CA TYR A 59 -14.69 -43.93 8.30
C TYR A 59 -13.23 -43.49 8.19
N ALA A 60 -12.82 -43.01 7.01
CA ALA A 60 -11.52 -42.38 6.82
C ALA A 60 -11.44 -41.08 7.64
N LYS A 61 -10.54 -41.05 8.63
CA LYS A 61 -10.32 -39.89 9.50
C LYS A 61 -9.76 -38.73 8.66
N PRO A 62 -10.36 -37.52 8.67
CA PRO A 62 -9.87 -36.42 7.85
C PRO A 62 -8.45 -36.05 8.29
N ARG A 63 -7.55 -35.93 7.30
CA ARG A 63 -6.11 -35.73 7.46
C ARG A 63 -5.78 -34.29 7.87
N ARG A 64 -6.42 -33.79 8.94
CA ARG A 64 -6.29 -32.42 9.48
C ARG A 64 -4.84 -32.04 9.77
N ARG A 65 -3.98 -33.00 10.09
CA ARG A 65 -2.54 -32.79 10.30
C ARG A 65 -1.82 -32.27 9.06
N LYS A 66 -2.21 -32.70 7.85
CA LYS A 66 -1.60 -32.19 6.60
C LYS A 66 -2.08 -30.78 6.27
N ALA A 67 -3.35 -30.47 6.52
CA ALA A 67 -3.87 -29.12 6.33
C ALA A 67 -3.23 -28.11 7.30
N LEU A 68 -3.01 -28.49 8.55
CA LEU A 68 -2.28 -27.68 9.54
C LEU A 68 -0.81 -27.47 9.15
N TRP A 69 -0.15 -28.52 8.63
CA TRP A 69 1.22 -28.41 8.13
C TRP A 69 1.33 -27.48 6.92
N LEU A 70 0.40 -27.59 5.97
CA LEU A 70 0.36 -26.72 4.79
C LEU A 70 0.03 -25.27 5.14
N SER A 71 -0.90 -25.03 6.08
CA SER A 71 -1.18 -23.66 6.53
C SER A 71 0.01 -23.06 7.27
N GLY A 72 0.72 -23.86 8.08
CA GLY A 72 1.95 -23.44 8.74
C GLY A 72 3.05 -23.06 7.74
N LEU A 73 3.26 -23.88 6.71
CA LEU A 73 4.22 -23.60 5.65
C LEU A 73 3.89 -22.30 4.89
N ALA A 74 2.61 -22.08 4.56
CA ALA A 74 2.16 -20.85 3.92
C ALA A 74 2.42 -19.61 4.80
N LEU A 75 2.18 -19.72 6.10
CA LEU A 75 2.40 -18.62 7.05
C LEU A 75 3.90 -18.31 7.20
N VAL A 76 4.76 -19.32 7.20
CA VAL A 76 6.22 -19.14 7.21
C VAL A 76 6.71 -18.51 5.91
N LEU A 77 6.18 -18.91 4.76
CA LEU A 77 6.50 -18.29 3.47
C LEU A 77 6.08 -16.82 3.41
N VAL A 78 4.86 -16.50 3.85
CA VAL A 78 4.39 -15.11 3.94
C VAL A 78 5.25 -14.33 4.93
N GLY A 79 5.56 -14.91 6.08
CA GLY A 79 6.46 -14.31 7.07
C GLY A 79 7.86 -14.05 6.52
N ALA A 80 8.42 -14.97 5.74
CA ALA A 80 9.72 -14.82 5.10
C ALA A 80 9.70 -13.75 3.99
N VAL A 81 8.63 -13.66 3.20
CA VAL A 81 8.46 -12.60 2.19
C VAL A 81 8.31 -11.24 2.86
N VAL A 82 7.47 -11.15 3.91
CA VAL A 82 7.31 -9.90 4.68
C VAL A 82 8.62 -9.52 5.35
N ALA A 83 9.32 -10.48 5.97
CA ALA A 83 10.64 -10.25 6.56
C ALA A 83 11.67 -9.81 5.51
N ALA A 84 11.69 -10.41 4.32
CA ALA A 84 12.57 -10.00 3.22
C ALA A 84 12.28 -8.56 2.76
N VAL A 85 11.01 -8.22 2.53
CA VAL A 85 10.59 -6.85 2.19
C VAL A 85 10.93 -5.87 3.30
N LEU A 86 10.74 -6.26 4.56
CA LEU A 86 11.11 -5.46 5.71
C LEU A 86 12.63 -5.31 5.81
N THR A 87 13.45 -6.35 5.59
CA THR A 87 14.92 -6.23 5.60
C THR A 87 15.46 -5.34 4.48
N ILE A 88 14.81 -5.34 3.31
CA ILE A 88 15.13 -4.39 2.23
C ILE A 88 14.75 -2.96 2.64
N ARG A 89 13.73 -2.77 3.49
CA ARG A 89 13.35 -1.47 4.07
C ARG A 89 14.12 -1.08 5.33
N THR A 90 14.60 -2.03 6.13
CA THR A 90 15.24 -1.82 7.45
C THR A 90 16.77 -1.89 7.39
N GLY A 91 17.36 -2.09 6.20
CA GLY A 91 18.74 -1.70 5.93
C GLY A 91 19.02 -0.20 6.11
N GLN A 92 17.99 0.61 6.36
CA GLN A 92 18.12 1.95 6.92
C GLN A 92 18.46 1.85 8.42
N PRO A 93 19.66 2.27 8.87
CA PRO A 93 19.97 2.31 10.29
C PRO A 93 18.98 3.24 11.00
N ALA A 94 18.19 2.67 11.91
CA ALA A 94 17.34 3.39 12.84
C ALA A 94 18.20 4.01 13.95
N THR A 95 18.92 5.08 13.63
CA THR A 95 19.61 5.92 14.61
C THR A 95 19.67 7.33 14.07
N ALA A 96 18.78 8.21 14.56
CA ALA A 96 18.85 9.67 14.70
C ALA A 96 19.81 10.51 13.81
N SER A 97 20.08 10.07 12.59
CA SER A 97 20.95 10.69 11.62
C SER A 97 20.17 10.64 10.30
N GLY A 98 19.58 11.77 9.93
CA GLY A 98 18.73 11.84 8.74
C GLY A 98 19.45 11.26 7.52
N ALA A 99 18.70 10.57 6.65
CA ALA A 99 19.23 9.78 5.54
C ALA A 99 20.45 10.43 4.89
N PRO A 100 21.66 9.85 5.02
CA PRO A 100 22.86 10.47 4.47
C PRO A 100 22.73 10.59 2.96
N PHE A 101 23.40 11.58 2.35
CA PHE A 101 23.50 11.71 0.88
C PHE A 101 24.48 10.67 0.34
N THR A 102 24.22 9.40 0.59
CA THR A 102 24.96 8.29 -0.02
C THR A 102 24.45 8.04 -1.42
N GLU A 103 25.28 7.42 -2.25
CA GLU A 103 24.87 7.00 -3.59
C GLU A 103 23.62 6.12 -3.55
N SER A 104 23.56 5.14 -2.64
CA SER A 104 22.43 4.21 -2.54
C SER A 104 21.11 4.88 -2.14
N SER A 105 21.13 5.76 -1.14
CA SER A 105 19.93 6.46 -0.67
C SER A 105 19.44 7.46 -1.72
N THR A 106 20.37 8.13 -2.37
CA THR A 106 20.12 9.12 -3.41
C THR A 106 19.54 8.46 -4.66
N LYS A 107 20.14 7.36 -5.11
CA LYS A 107 19.64 6.52 -6.20
C LYS A 107 18.23 6.02 -5.92
N ALA A 108 17.97 5.53 -4.71
CA ALA A 108 16.64 5.06 -4.32
C ALA A 108 15.62 6.20 -4.32
N ALA A 109 15.97 7.39 -3.81
CA ALA A 109 15.09 8.55 -3.81
C ALA A 109 14.73 9.02 -5.22
N ILE A 110 15.73 9.15 -6.11
CA ILE A 110 15.53 9.53 -7.51
C ILE A 110 14.72 8.46 -8.24
N GLN A 111 15.04 7.18 -8.06
CA GLN A 111 14.29 6.08 -8.68
C GLN A 111 12.82 6.09 -8.24
N ASN A 112 12.55 6.30 -6.95
CA ASN A 112 11.18 6.37 -6.44
C ASN A 112 10.41 7.53 -7.07
N TYR A 113 11.05 8.70 -7.23
CA TYR A 113 10.46 9.85 -7.89
C TYR A 113 10.17 9.61 -9.37
N LEU A 114 11.13 9.09 -10.14
CA LEU A 114 10.93 8.74 -11.55
C LEU A 114 9.86 7.67 -11.74
N SER A 115 9.81 6.69 -10.84
CA SER A 115 8.76 5.67 -10.83
C SER A 115 7.39 6.27 -10.56
N ALA A 116 7.29 7.25 -9.65
CA ALA A 116 6.04 7.98 -9.38
C ALA A 116 5.57 8.76 -10.61
N LEU A 117 6.48 9.44 -11.32
CA LEU A 117 6.18 10.12 -12.58
C LEU A 117 5.65 9.15 -13.64
N SER A 118 6.30 7.99 -13.81
CA SER A 118 5.86 6.98 -14.80
C SER A 118 4.49 6.38 -14.49
N LYS A 119 4.13 6.27 -13.20
CA LYS A 119 2.85 5.72 -12.73
C LYS A 119 1.73 6.76 -12.63
N GLY A 120 2.05 8.05 -12.80
CA GLY A 120 1.10 9.13 -12.57
C GLY A 120 0.69 9.27 -11.10
N ASP A 121 1.58 8.95 -10.15
CA ASP A 121 1.33 9.10 -8.71
C ASP A 121 1.50 10.58 -8.31
N THR A 122 0.39 11.31 -8.38
CA THR A 122 0.40 12.77 -8.25
C THR A 122 0.69 13.25 -6.84
N GLU A 123 0.27 12.50 -5.80
CA GLU A 123 0.58 12.84 -4.43
C GLU A 123 2.07 12.70 -4.13
N VAL A 124 2.71 11.61 -4.59
CA VAL A 124 4.15 11.40 -4.38
C VAL A 124 4.96 12.44 -5.16
N VAL A 125 4.59 12.71 -6.40
CA VAL A 125 5.26 13.73 -7.23
C VAL A 125 5.08 15.13 -6.62
N ALA A 126 3.88 15.52 -6.20
CA ALA A 126 3.64 16.82 -5.56
C ALA A 126 4.40 16.97 -4.23
N ARG A 127 4.48 15.90 -3.42
CA ARG A 127 5.27 15.88 -2.18
C ARG A 127 6.77 16.09 -2.45
N ASN A 128 7.30 15.47 -3.49
CA ASN A 128 8.70 15.66 -3.90
C ASN A 128 8.93 17.08 -4.45
N ASN A 129 8.09 17.54 -5.38
CA ASN A 129 8.20 18.87 -6.00
C ASN A 129 8.13 20.02 -4.98
N LEU A 130 7.32 19.88 -3.93
CA LEU A 130 7.24 20.86 -2.83
C LEU A 130 8.29 20.65 -1.74
N CYS A 131 9.31 19.82 -1.97
CA CYS A 131 10.34 19.48 -0.96
C CYS A 131 9.74 19.07 0.39
N GLY A 132 8.58 18.40 0.34
CA GLY A 132 7.77 17.93 1.46
C GLY A 132 7.13 19.00 2.35
N MET A 133 6.92 20.21 1.79
CA MET A 133 5.95 21.17 2.32
C MET A 133 4.50 20.80 2.00
N TYR A 134 4.27 19.80 1.14
CA TYR A 134 2.94 19.39 0.65
C TYR A 134 1.89 19.19 1.76
N ASP A 135 2.27 18.60 2.90
CA ASP A 135 1.31 18.41 4.00
C ASP A 135 0.92 19.71 4.71
N GLY A 136 1.79 20.73 4.67
CA GLY A 136 1.56 22.05 5.25
C GLY A 136 0.79 23.02 4.35
N VAL A 137 0.63 22.70 3.06
CA VAL A 137 -0.10 23.54 2.11
C VAL A 137 -1.61 23.33 2.29
N LYS A 138 -2.35 24.46 2.42
CA LYS A 138 -3.81 24.48 2.61
C LYS A 138 -4.59 24.12 1.34
N ASP A 139 -4.19 24.66 0.19
CA ASP A 139 -4.78 24.33 -1.10
C ASP A 139 -3.76 23.59 -1.98
N ARG A 140 -4.02 22.30 -2.20
CA ARG A 140 -3.12 21.39 -2.92
C ARG A 140 -3.55 21.15 -4.35
N LYS A 141 -4.66 21.76 -4.80
CA LYS A 141 -5.22 21.48 -6.14
C LYS A 141 -4.26 21.90 -7.24
N SER A 142 -3.62 23.05 -7.10
CA SER A 142 -2.60 23.55 -8.03
C SER A 142 -1.40 22.61 -8.09
N ASP A 143 -0.94 22.11 -6.93
CA ASP A 143 0.24 21.26 -6.85
C ASP A 143 -0.02 19.87 -7.43
N LEU A 144 -1.21 19.32 -7.19
CA LEU A 144 -1.65 18.07 -7.80
C LEU A 144 -1.83 18.23 -9.32
N ALA A 145 -2.35 19.36 -9.79
CA ALA A 145 -2.46 19.63 -11.22
C ALA A 145 -1.06 19.75 -11.88
N LEU A 146 -0.12 20.41 -11.21
CA LEU A 146 1.27 20.48 -11.67
C LEU A 146 1.94 19.11 -11.70
N ALA A 147 1.72 18.29 -10.67
CA ALA A 147 2.23 16.91 -10.61
C ALA A 147 1.63 16.02 -11.71
N ARG A 148 0.35 16.19 -12.04
CA ARG A 148 -0.30 15.55 -13.19
C ARG A 148 0.37 15.94 -14.49
N LEU A 149 0.54 17.24 -14.72
CA LEU A 149 1.18 17.75 -15.94
C LEU A 149 2.61 17.23 -16.08
N ALA A 150 3.38 17.18 -14.99
CA ALA A 150 4.74 16.64 -14.99
C ALA A 150 4.75 15.14 -15.32
N SER A 151 3.82 14.36 -14.76
CA SER A 151 3.70 12.92 -15.04
C SER A 151 3.23 12.65 -16.48
N ASP A 152 2.30 13.46 -17.00
CA ASP A 152 1.84 13.40 -18.39
C ASP A 152 2.95 13.77 -19.37
N ALA A 153 3.73 14.80 -19.07
CA ALA A 153 4.89 15.19 -19.88
C ALA A 153 5.95 14.09 -19.87
N PHE A 154 6.23 13.51 -18.70
CA PHE A 154 7.16 12.39 -18.56
C PHE A 154 6.70 11.17 -19.34
N SER A 155 5.45 10.73 -19.18
CA SER A 155 4.89 9.56 -19.87
C SER A 155 4.83 9.70 -21.40
N ARG A 156 4.70 10.92 -21.91
CA ARG A 156 4.79 11.20 -23.35
C ARG A 156 6.19 10.99 -23.91
N GLN A 157 7.23 11.28 -23.12
CA GLN A 157 8.62 11.12 -23.52
C GLN A 157 9.12 9.70 -23.24
N PHE A 158 8.80 9.16 -22.06
CA PHE A 158 9.32 7.92 -21.52
C PHE A 158 8.23 7.09 -20.84
N SER A 159 8.12 5.83 -21.23
CA SER A 159 7.24 4.84 -20.58
C SER A 159 7.78 4.38 -19.21
N ALA A 160 9.10 4.41 -19.03
CA ALA A 160 9.78 4.08 -17.79
C ALA A 160 11.17 4.75 -17.75
N ALA A 161 11.68 5.00 -16.56
CA ALA A 161 13.08 5.36 -16.35
C ALA A 161 13.67 4.60 -15.15
N GLU A 162 14.91 4.14 -15.32
CA GLU A 162 15.68 3.42 -14.32
C GLU A 162 17.02 4.11 -14.11
N VAL A 163 17.34 4.50 -12.88
CA VAL A 163 18.63 5.12 -12.54
C VAL A 163 19.72 4.06 -12.63
N SER A 164 20.68 4.24 -13.53
CA SER A 164 21.80 3.31 -13.71
C SER A 164 22.91 3.61 -12.69
N SER A 165 23.39 4.85 -12.64
CA SER A 165 24.47 5.31 -11.76
C SER A 165 24.21 6.71 -11.18
N ILE A 166 24.84 6.98 -10.04
CA ILE A 166 25.03 8.36 -9.55
C ILE A 166 26.44 8.78 -9.92
N ASP A 167 26.56 9.81 -10.75
CA ASP A 167 27.85 10.22 -11.31
C ASP A 167 28.57 11.20 -10.37
N ALA A 168 27.82 12.08 -9.71
CA ALA A 168 28.36 13.01 -8.72
C ALA A 168 27.29 13.46 -7.72
N ILE A 169 27.70 13.69 -6.48
CA ILE A 169 26.88 14.31 -5.44
C ILE A 169 27.63 15.55 -4.94
N VAL A 170 27.02 16.72 -5.10
CA VAL A 170 27.56 18.01 -4.68
C VAL A 170 26.67 18.58 -3.57
N PRO A 171 26.98 18.31 -2.30
CA PRO A 171 26.25 18.91 -1.18
C PRO A 171 26.67 20.38 -1.01
N TRP A 172 25.72 21.29 -1.11
CA TRP A 172 25.89 22.71 -0.77
C TRP A 172 25.41 23.06 0.65
N SER A 173 24.73 22.13 1.33
CA SER A 173 24.34 22.26 2.74
C SER A 173 24.14 20.89 3.38
N ASN A 174 23.95 20.85 4.70
CA ASN A 174 23.67 19.61 5.44
C ASN A 174 22.33 18.96 5.06
N TYR A 175 21.42 19.72 4.46
CA TYR A 175 20.06 19.29 4.13
C TYR A 175 19.77 19.27 2.64
N GLN A 176 20.71 19.68 1.80
CA GLN A 176 20.46 19.73 0.36
C GLN A 176 21.71 19.33 -0.41
N ALA A 177 21.50 18.66 -1.54
CA ALA A 177 22.56 18.32 -2.47
C ALA A 177 22.07 18.39 -3.91
N GLN A 178 22.98 18.69 -4.82
CA GLN A 178 22.76 18.54 -6.25
C GLN A 178 23.41 17.24 -6.71
N VAL A 179 22.67 16.45 -7.48
CA VAL A 179 23.06 15.10 -7.84
C VAL A 179 23.04 15.00 -9.36
N LEU A 180 24.18 14.64 -9.93
CA LEU A 180 24.29 14.22 -11.32
C LEU A 180 24.09 12.71 -11.37
N PHE A 181 23.19 12.24 -12.21
CA PHE A 181 22.90 10.83 -12.34
C PHE A 181 22.67 10.45 -13.80
N THR A 182 22.97 9.20 -14.11
CA THR A 182 22.65 8.61 -15.40
C THR A 182 21.46 7.67 -15.22
N MET A 183 20.54 7.69 -16.18
CA MET A 183 19.34 6.85 -16.18
C MET A 183 19.10 6.24 -17.55
N ARG A 184 18.57 5.02 -17.56
CA ARG A 184 18.05 4.36 -18.74
C ARG A 184 16.60 4.71 -18.92
N VAL A 185 16.27 5.23 -20.09
CA VAL A 185 14.89 5.53 -20.45
C VAL A 185 14.34 4.54 -21.46
N ALA A 186 13.08 4.16 -21.25
CA ALA A 186 12.31 3.42 -22.23
C ALA A 186 11.40 4.41 -22.98
N PRO A 187 11.73 4.80 -24.23
CA PRO A 187 10.91 5.75 -24.97
C PRO A 187 9.49 5.21 -25.20
N THR A 188 8.49 6.09 -25.20
CA THR A 188 7.11 5.71 -25.52
C THR A 188 6.99 5.32 -27.00
N SER A 189 6.23 4.27 -27.32
CA SER A 189 6.11 3.70 -28.67
C SER A 189 5.76 4.76 -29.70
N GLY A 190 6.67 5.01 -30.66
CA GLY A 190 6.54 6.06 -31.68
C GLY A 190 7.65 7.12 -31.61
N ALA A 191 8.33 7.26 -30.47
CA ALA A 191 9.57 8.01 -30.37
C ALA A 191 10.69 7.23 -31.07
N ARG A 192 11.09 7.69 -32.26
CA ARG A 192 12.19 7.10 -33.04
C ARG A 192 13.51 7.51 -32.38
N GLY A 193 14.25 6.53 -31.86
CA GLY A 193 15.66 6.69 -31.49
C GLY A 193 15.94 6.49 -30.01
N GLY A 194 16.75 5.47 -29.72
CA GLY A 194 17.53 5.36 -28.50
C GLY A 194 16.82 4.81 -27.27
N ARG A 195 17.05 3.52 -26.99
CA ARG A 195 17.27 3.11 -25.58
C ARG A 195 18.60 3.74 -25.17
N GLY A 196 18.58 5.03 -24.84
CA GLY A 196 19.75 5.81 -24.48
C GLY A 196 19.91 5.84 -22.97
N ASP A 197 21.16 5.77 -22.51
CA ASP A 197 21.51 6.31 -21.21
C ASP A 197 21.40 7.84 -21.32
N GLU A 198 20.50 8.43 -20.55
CA GLU A 198 20.28 9.87 -20.45
C GLU A 198 20.86 10.38 -19.14
N GLN A 199 21.43 11.58 -19.15
CA GLN A 199 21.96 12.19 -17.95
C GLN A 199 20.98 13.22 -17.38
N GLY A 200 20.82 13.23 -16.07
CA GLY A 200 19.94 14.13 -15.36
C GLY A 200 20.64 14.82 -14.19
N VAL A 201 20.14 15.98 -13.83
CA VAL A 201 20.49 16.67 -12.59
C VAL A 201 19.26 16.74 -11.72
N ALA A 202 19.36 16.21 -10.49
CA ALA A 202 18.33 16.32 -9.48
C ALA A 202 18.82 17.19 -8.32
N GLN A 203 17.93 18.04 -7.80
CA GLN A 203 18.15 18.65 -6.49
C GLN A 203 17.41 17.82 -5.45
N VAL A 204 18.17 17.29 -4.50
CA VAL A 204 17.64 16.48 -3.41
C VAL A 204 17.71 17.26 -2.10
N LEU A 205 16.65 17.13 -1.31
CA LEU A 205 16.53 17.72 0.01
C LEU A 205 16.27 16.63 1.04
N ARG A 206 16.97 16.72 2.17
CA ARG A 206 16.78 15.86 3.32
C ARG A 206 15.72 16.46 4.23
N GLN A 207 14.61 15.74 4.40
CA GLN A 207 13.57 16.09 5.36
C GLN A 207 13.39 14.93 6.33
N GLY A 208 13.76 15.16 7.59
CA GLY A 208 13.77 14.12 8.61
C GLY A 208 14.64 12.93 8.18
N ASN A 209 14.02 11.76 8.00
CA ASN A 209 14.70 10.53 7.59
C ASN A 209 14.51 10.17 6.10
N GLN A 210 14.05 11.11 5.28
CA GLN A 210 13.78 10.90 3.86
C GLN A 210 14.57 11.88 2.99
N LEU A 211 14.93 11.42 1.80
CA LEU A 211 15.44 12.26 0.72
C LEU A 211 14.31 12.49 -0.28
N LEU A 212 14.05 13.75 -0.61
CA LEU A 212 13.02 14.18 -1.54
C LEU A 212 13.67 14.85 -2.74
N VAL A 213 13.13 14.61 -3.93
CA VAL A 213 13.58 15.25 -5.17
C VAL A 213 12.78 16.54 -5.38
N CYS A 214 13.39 17.67 -5.08
CA CYS A 214 12.78 18.98 -5.19
C CYS A 214 12.67 19.48 -6.62
N SER A 215 13.70 19.19 -7.43
CA SER A 215 13.72 19.54 -8.83
C SER A 215 14.48 18.49 -9.61
N TYR A 216 14.12 18.38 -10.88
CA TYR A 216 14.68 17.41 -11.80
C TYR A 216 14.76 18.05 -13.18
N LEU A 217 15.94 17.95 -13.80
CA LEU A 217 16.20 18.44 -15.14
C LEU A 217 16.95 17.37 -15.91
N LEU A 218 16.41 17.00 -17.06
CA LEU A 218 17.13 16.17 -18.01
C LEU A 218 18.13 17.00 -18.80
N ARG A 219 19.35 16.48 -18.90
CA ARG A 219 20.28 16.86 -19.95
C ARG A 219 20.12 15.85 -21.05
N THR A 220 19.11 16.04 -21.90
CA THR A 220 19.09 15.35 -23.17
C THR A 220 20.34 15.77 -23.91
N ALA A 221 21.21 14.82 -24.24
CA ALA A 221 22.34 15.09 -25.10
C ALA A 221 21.75 15.51 -26.45
N ALA A 222 21.67 16.82 -26.70
CA ALA A 222 21.47 17.32 -28.04
C ALA A 222 22.64 16.80 -28.86
N GLN A 223 22.40 15.71 -29.61
CA GLN A 223 23.29 15.29 -30.67
C GLN A 223 23.26 16.43 -31.69
N TYR A 224 24.26 17.31 -31.60
CA TYR A 224 24.58 18.30 -32.62
C TYR A 224 25.35 17.63 -33.76
#